data_AF-A0A3D4GL98-F1
#
_entry.id   AF-A0A3D4GL98-F1
#
_cell.length_a   1.000
_cell.length_b   1.000
_cell.length_c   1.000
_cell.angle_alpha   90.00
_cell.angle_beta   90.00
_cell.angle_gamma   90.00
#
_symmetry.space_group_name_H-M   'P 1'
#
loop_
_entity.id
_entity.type
_entity.pdbx_description
1 polymer ?
#
loop_
_entity_poly.entity_id
_entity_poly.type
_entity_poly.pdbx_seq_one_letter_code
_entity_poly.pdbx_strand_id
1 'polypeptide(L)'
;MAQEQLTYLEERKLVKKWAGPLPALANLAFTLLIFAATWWIFQDPRGVMRFYTPYVGYNYCRWWLIILIWMAYIFDFWPFKRQWVRSAHPVQKGIVLTLVSVAIMILMIHGFFEEVLGNFAFAYFNPAQLAKLPKMTDFYATEYAAQACMMFAVIASWISPAWVVALEGRPWSGLSQPTRGFSIWLGTFCLSLVIYFMTMHNHMGILYYPWQYFTAICPPYWSDFAATVSANFHVAWIMCCTVVVWFMEGIWERYPFTMIKTPWLRRFALFFGIIAISLALCFFFWYMQELVWGEAIRGHRRDAAPDWRWLHVGETAIFFLVPALFVQFYCGNWPNKFSVPVNVLLRTCLVAVGGIALYCVYYRYAHLVLGTQKGFSHPQQFPMIPTIWLIDIWLINWWFMDGWPGWRREFKSSAEIAAEHQELEARHSWAPAMAPGVCAGLLLGVAAYFGLVKLLPWASATFTLVK
;
A
#
# COMPACT_ATOMS: atom_id res chain seq x y z
N MET A 1 -28.01 -5.50 -23.31
CA MET A 1 -27.59 -6.27 -22.12
C MET A 1 -26.12 -6.03 -21.71
N ALA A 2 -25.42 -4.99 -22.19
CA ALA A 2 -23.99 -4.77 -21.91
C ALA A 2 -23.68 -3.73 -20.80
N GLN A 3 -24.69 -3.19 -20.12
CA GLN A 3 -24.55 -2.07 -19.18
C GLN A 3 -24.47 -2.50 -17.70
N GLU A 4 -24.63 -3.80 -17.41
CA GLU A 4 -24.74 -4.35 -16.05
C GLU A 4 -23.43 -4.85 -15.43
N GLN A 5 -22.28 -4.75 -16.11
CA GLN A 5 -21.02 -5.36 -15.64
C GLN A 5 -19.89 -4.42 -15.21
N LEU A 6 -19.97 -3.10 -15.51
CA LEU A 6 -18.89 -2.16 -15.17
C LEU A 6 -18.95 -1.70 -13.71
N THR A 7 -17.79 -1.60 -13.08
CA THR A 7 -17.68 -1.08 -11.70
C THR A 7 -17.93 0.43 -11.65
N TYR A 8 -18.25 0.98 -10.47
CA TYR A 8 -18.55 2.40 -10.30
C TYR A 8 -17.35 3.28 -10.68
N LEU A 9 -16.14 2.80 -10.38
CA LEU A 9 -14.92 3.53 -10.70
C LEU A 9 -14.61 3.53 -12.20
N GLU A 10 -15.01 2.48 -12.93
CA GLU A 10 -14.83 2.38 -14.39
C GLU A 10 -15.90 3.14 -15.18
N GLU A 11 -17.15 3.17 -14.69
CA GLU A 11 -18.25 3.87 -15.36
C GLU A 11 -18.11 5.40 -15.31
N ARG A 12 -17.41 5.92 -14.28
CA ARG A 12 -17.25 7.36 -14.08
C ARG A 12 -16.04 7.89 -14.82
N LYS A 13 -16.15 9.15 -15.24
CA LYS A 13 -15.07 9.98 -15.75
C LYS A 13 -15.01 11.25 -14.89
N LEU A 14 -13.81 11.62 -14.44
CA LEU A 14 -13.64 12.83 -13.63
C LEU A 14 -13.11 13.94 -14.52
N VAL A 15 -13.92 14.98 -14.71
CA VAL A 15 -13.59 16.16 -15.51
C VAL A 15 -13.17 17.30 -14.60
N LYS A 16 -12.09 17.99 -14.96
CA LYS A 16 -11.59 19.14 -14.21
C LYS A 16 -12.63 20.26 -14.22
N LYS A 17 -12.94 20.84 -13.05
CA LYS A 17 -13.79 22.03 -12.95
C LYS A 17 -13.10 23.30 -13.44
N TRP A 18 -11.78 23.35 -13.31
CA TRP A 18 -10.95 24.50 -13.67
C TRP A 18 -9.81 24.07 -14.60
N ALA A 19 -9.37 24.98 -15.47
CA ALA A 19 -8.24 24.75 -16.34
C ALA A 19 -6.92 24.66 -15.57
N GLY A 20 -5.92 24.04 -16.20
CA GLY A 20 -4.55 23.99 -15.67
C GLY A 20 -4.39 23.12 -14.40
N PRO A 21 -3.48 23.50 -13.49
CA PRO A 21 -3.17 22.74 -12.28
C PRO A 21 -4.09 23.06 -11.09
N LEU A 22 -4.97 24.06 -11.21
CA LEU A 22 -5.83 24.52 -10.11
C LEU A 22 -6.66 23.41 -9.44
N PRO A 23 -7.29 22.46 -10.17
CA PRO A 23 -7.99 21.35 -9.53
C PRO A 23 -7.10 20.52 -8.59
N ALA A 24 -5.88 20.18 -9.05
CA ALA A 24 -4.94 19.39 -8.27
C ALA A 24 -4.47 20.14 -7.02
N LEU A 25 -4.18 21.45 -7.15
CA LEU A 25 -3.80 22.28 -6.02
C LEU A 25 -4.94 22.45 -5.01
N ALA A 26 -6.18 22.63 -5.47
CA ALA A 26 -7.35 22.73 -4.60
C ALA A 26 -7.60 21.43 -3.83
N ASN A 27 -7.51 20.27 -4.48
CA ASN A 27 -7.64 18.98 -3.79
C ASN A 27 -6.45 18.70 -2.86
N LEU A 28 -5.24 19.07 -3.25
CA LEU A 28 -4.07 18.93 -2.37
C LEU A 28 -4.25 19.76 -1.11
N ALA A 29 -4.63 21.03 -1.22
CA ALA A 29 -4.92 21.88 -0.07
C ALA A 29 -6.05 21.29 0.80
N PHE A 30 -7.16 20.88 0.18
CA PHE A 30 -8.30 20.28 0.88
C PHE A 30 -7.91 19.00 1.64
N THR A 31 -7.19 18.09 0.99
CA THR A 31 -6.77 16.81 1.60
C THR A 31 -5.70 17.00 2.66
N LEU A 32 -4.78 17.96 2.49
CA LEU A 32 -3.79 18.30 3.52
C LEU A 32 -4.42 18.96 4.75
N LEU A 33 -5.49 19.75 4.59
CA LEU A 33 -6.25 20.29 5.72
C LEU A 33 -6.94 19.18 6.51
N ILE A 34 -7.58 18.23 5.82
CA ILE A 34 -8.16 17.04 6.46
C ILE A 34 -7.06 16.22 7.15
N PHE A 35 -5.92 16.03 6.48
CA PHE A 35 -4.77 15.34 7.05
C PHE A 35 -4.33 16.02 8.35
N ALA A 36 -4.09 17.32 8.35
CA ALA A 36 -3.63 18.04 9.53
C ALA A 36 -4.62 17.94 10.70
N ALA A 37 -5.92 18.12 10.43
CA ALA A 37 -6.96 18.03 11.46
C ALA A 37 -7.09 16.61 12.04
N THR A 38 -7.19 15.61 11.17
CA THR A 38 -7.35 14.20 11.60
C THR A 38 -6.06 13.65 12.21
N TRP A 39 -4.89 14.04 11.71
CA TRP A 39 -3.60 13.72 12.32
C TRP A 39 -3.55 14.24 13.75
N TRP A 40 -3.87 15.52 13.98
CA TRP A 40 -3.86 16.12 15.31
C TRP A 40 -4.83 15.43 16.29
N ILE A 41 -6.02 15.05 15.80
CA ILE A 41 -7.01 14.38 16.65
C ILE A 41 -6.56 12.97 17.01
N PHE A 42 -6.19 12.15 16.02
CA PHE A 42 -6.01 10.72 16.22
C PHE A 42 -4.56 10.31 16.47
N GLN A 43 -3.62 10.80 15.66
CA GLN A 43 -2.27 10.25 15.58
C GLN A 43 -1.23 11.10 16.32
N ASP A 44 -1.20 12.43 16.17
CA ASP A 44 -0.13 13.28 16.70
C ASP A 44 0.16 12.96 18.18
N PRO A 45 1.43 12.65 18.55
CA PRO A 45 1.79 12.36 19.93
C PRO A 45 1.46 13.48 20.92
N ARG A 46 1.34 14.72 20.43
CA ARG A 46 0.97 15.93 21.21
C ARG A 46 -0.54 16.19 21.18
N GLY A 47 -1.25 15.48 20.31
CA GLY A 47 -2.66 15.66 20.00
C GLY A 47 -3.60 15.10 21.06
N VAL A 48 -4.84 14.83 20.63
CA VAL A 48 -5.94 14.47 21.52
C VAL A 48 -5.89 12.99 21.92
N MET A 49 -5.98 12.07 20.96
CA MET A 49 -6.08 10.63 21.21
C MET A 49 -4.72 9.93 21.28
N ARG A 50 -3.70 10.50 20.62
CA ARG A 50 -2.29 10.07 20.71
C ARG A 50 -2.08 8.59 20.38
N PHE A 51 -2.78 8.08 19.36
CA PHE A 51 -2.68 6.69 18.93
C PHE A 51 -1.33 6.31 18.31
N TYR A 52 -0.41 7.25 18.14
CA TYR A 52 0.95 7.00 17.67
C TYR A 52 1.84 6.35 18.75
N THR A 53 1.30 5.36 19.45
CA THR A 53 2.09 4.22 19.92
C THR A 53 2.21 3.29 18.72
N PRO A 54 3.43 2.98 18.23
CA PRO A 54 3.65 2.70 16.80
C PRO A 54 2.73 1.64 16.20
N TYR A 55 2.38 0.59 16.94
CA TYR A 55 1.56 -0.49 16.40
C TYR A 55 0.06 -0.24 16.49
N VAL A 56 -0.45 0.46 17.52
CA VAL A 56 -1.89 0.76 17.63
C VAL A 56 -2.34 1.71 16.53
N GLY A 57 -1.70 2.87 16.40
CA GLY A 57 -2.03 3.86 15.38
C GLY A 57 -1.84 3.32 13.97
N TYR A 58 -0.81 2.48 13.78
CA TYR A 58 -0.57 1.81 12.51
C TYR A 58 -1.64 0.74 12.21
N ASN A 59 -2.09 -0.02 13.21
CA ASN A 59 -3.13 -1.03 13.04
C ASN A 59 -4.43 -0.42 12.48
N TYR A 60 -4.92 0.67 13.07
CA TYR A 60 -6.10 1.38 12.57
C TYR A 60 -5.88 1.91 11.16
N CYS A 61 -4.78 2.63 10.93
CA CYS A 61 -4.46 3.18 9.61
C CYS A 61 -4.43 2.07 8.53
N ARG A 62 -3.80 0.93 8.83
CA ARG A 62 -3.65 -0.15 7.86
C ARG A 62 -4.97 -0.88 7.58
N TRP A 63 -5.78 -1.14 8.59
CA TRP A 63 -7.09 -1.75 8.38
C TRP A 63 -8.03 -0.82 7.62
N TRP A 64 -7.95 0.48 7.88
CA TRP A 64 -8.76 1.45 7.16
C TRP A 64 -8.46 1.41 5.66
N LEU A 65 -7.18 1.46 5.27
CA LEU A 65 -6.73 1.30 3.88
C LEU A 65 -7.38 0.09 3.19
N ILE A 66 -7.36 -1.07 3.85
CA ILE A 66 -7.88 -2.32 3.28
C ILE A 66 -9.39 -2.26 3.10
N ILE A 67 -10.10 -1.69 4.06
CA ILE A 67 -11.55 -1.57 3.99
C ILE A 67 -11.95 -0.59 2.88
N LEU A 68 -11.20 0.49 2.66
CA LEU A 68 -11.40 1.38 1.51
C LEU A 68 -11.25 0.59 0.19
N ILE A 69 -10.22 -0.25 0.08
CA ILE A 69 -10.01 -1.14 -1.08
C ILE A 69 -11.17 -2.14 -1.21
N TRP A 70 -11.60 -2.78 -0.13
CA TRP A 70 -12.71 -3.73 -0.17
C TRP A 70 -13.99 -3.07 -0.63
N MET A 71 -14.34 -1.91 -0.06
CA MET A 71 -15.54 -1.18 -0.45
C MET A 71 -15.52 -0.78 -1.92
N ALA A 72 -14.38 -0.28 -2.42
CA ALA A 72 -14.28 0.26 -3.77
C ALA A 72 -14.02 -0.80 -4.86
N TYR A 73 -13.07 -1.71 -4.65
CA TYR A 73 -12.61 -2.68 -5.66
C TYR A 73 -13.29 -4.05 -5.57
N ILE A 74 -13.68 -4.50 -4.36
CA ILE A 74 -14.24 -5.85 -4.17
C ILE A 74 -15.76 -5.82 -4.15
N PHE A 75 -16.35 -4.96 -3.32
CA PHE A 75 -17.80 -4.87 -3.11
C PHE A 75 -18.48 -3.85 -4.03
N ASP A 76 -17.72 -3.04 -4.76
CA ASP A 76 -18.24 -2.02 -5.69
C ASP A 76 -19.36 -1.16 -5.04
N PHE A 77 -19.08 -0.70 -3.82
CA PHE A 77 -19.96 0.10 -2.97
C PHE A 77 -21.24 -0.59 -2.48
N TRP A 78 -21.40 -1.91 -2.64
CA TRP A 78 -22.48 -2.64 -1.98
C TRP A 78 -22.36 -2.49 -0.44
N PRO A 79 -23.47 -2.33 0.32
CA PRO A 79 -24.88 -2.45 -0.05
C PRO A 79 -25.56 -1.16 -0.54
N PHE A 80 -24.81 -0.09 -0.81
CA PHE A 80 -25.40 1.17 -1.27
C PHE A 80 -26.00 1.00 -2.68
N LYS A 81 -27.24 1.48 -2.85
CA LYS A 81 -27.91 1.45 -4.16
C LYS A 81 -27.06 2.21 -5.17
N ARG A 82 -26.80 1.60 -6.34
CA ARG A 82 -25.99 2.22 -7.40
C ARG A 82 -26.50 3.61 -7.79
N GLN A 83 -27.81 3.82 -7.84
CA GLN A 83 -28.42 5.13 -8.09
C GLN A 83 -28.00 6.19 -7.06
N TRP A 84 -27.91 5.84 -5.77
CA TRP A 84 -27.44 6.76 -4.73
C TRP A 84 -25.97 7.08 -4.91
N VAL A 85 -25.11 6.07 -5.14
CA VAL A 85 -23.67 6.28 -5.39
C VAL A 85 -23.45 7.21 -6.59
N ARG A 86 -24.30 7.11 -7.62
CA ARG A 86 -24.27 7.92 -8.84
C ARG A 86 -24.86 9.33 -8.72
N SER A 87 -25.70 9.61 -7.73
CA SER A 87 -26.45 10.88 -7.65
C SER A 87 -26.12 11.70 -6.40
N ALA A 88 -25.68 11.06 -5.31
CA ALA A 88 -25.34 11.74 -4.07
C ALA A 88 -24.27 12.81 -4.29
N HIS A 89 -24.38 13.91 -3.54
CA HIS A 89 -23.37 14.95 -3.54
C HIS A 89 -22.03 14.35 -3.08
N PRO A 90 -20.90 14.66 -3.73
CA PRO A 90 -19.65 13.96 -3.45
C PRO A 90 -19.17 14.09 -1.99
N VAL A 91 -19.41 15.24 -1.34
CA VAL A 91 -19.10 15.41 0.09
C VAL A 91 -19.99 14.54 0.98
N GLN A 92 -21.29 14.47 0.69
CA GLN A 92 -22.21 13.60 1.44
C GLN A 92 -21.83 12.14 1.28
N LYS A 93 -21.53 11.72 0.04
CA LYS A 93 -21.08 10.37 -0.28
C LYS A 93 -19.76 10.04 0.44
N GLY A 94 -18.81 10.98 0.43
CA GLY A 94 -17.56 10.92 1.19
C GLY A 94 -17.80 10.64 2.67
N ILE A 95 -18.57 11.51 3.34
CA ILE A 95 -18.84 11.39 4.78
C ILE A 95 -19.49 10.04 5.11
N VAL A 96 -20.55 9.65 4.39
CA VAL A 96 -21.28 8.41 4.67
C VAL A 96 -20.38 7.18 4.48
N LEU A 97 -19.69 7.08 3.35
CA LEU A 97 -18.83 5.93 3.07
C LEU A 97 -17.62 5.88 4.02
N THR A 98 -17.08 7.04 4.40
CA THR A 98 -16.02 7.13 5.41
C THR A 98 -16.51 6.62 6.78
N LEU A 99 -17.67 7.07 7.26
CA LEU A 99 -18.20 6.60 8.55
C LEU A 99 -18.46 5.09 8.53
N VAL A 100 -19.01 4.56 7.43
CA VAL A 100 -19.20 3.11 7.25
C VAL A 100 -17.87 2.36 7.26
N SER A 101 -16.84 2.87 6.55
CA SER A 101 -15.51 2.25 6.55
C SER A 101 -14.87 2.20 7.94
N VAL A 102 -15.06 3.25 8.76
CA VAL A 102 -14.58 3.29 10.15
C VAL A 102 -15.34 2.30 11.02
N ALA A 103 -16.66 2.19 10.87
CA ALA A 103 -17.45 1.20 11.60
C ALA A 103 -17.04 -0.24 11.26
N ILE A 104 -16.79 -0.55 9.98
CA ILE A 104 -16.29 -1.86 9.55
C ILE A 104 -14.89 -2.11 10.12
N MET A 105 -14.04 -1.08 10.18
CA MET A 105 -12.67 -1.18 10.74
C MET A 105 -12.71 -1.56 12.21
N ILE A 106 -13.52 -0.86 13.00
CA ILE A 106 -13.70 -1.14 14.44
C ILE A 106 -14.25 -2.56 14.63
N LEU A 107 -15.25 -2.95 13.83
CA LEU A 107 -15.81 -4.31 13.88
C LEU A 107 -14.77 -5.37 13.52
N MET A 108 -13.89 -5.10 12.56
CA MET A 108 -12.85 -6.04 12.16
C MET A 108 -11.80 -6.20 13.26
N ILE A 109 -11.25 -5.08 13.76
CA ILE A 109 -10.18 -5.10 14.78
C ILE A 109 -10.71 -5.68 16.09
N HIS A 110 -11.74 -5.05 16.66
CA HIS A 110 -12.22 -5.44 17.99
C HIS A 110 -13.18 -6.64 17.91
N GLY A 111 -14.15 -6.61 17.01
CA GLY A 111 -15.15 -7.67 16.92
C GLY A 111 -14.60 -8.99 16.39
N PHE A 112 -13.79 -8.97 15.34
CA PHE A 112 -13.27 -10.21 14.75
C PHE A 112 -11.90 -10.63 15.30
N PHE A 113 -10.89 -9.76 15.27
CA PHE A 113 -9.55 -10.16 15.73
C PHE A 113 -9.45 -10.29 17.24
N GLU A 114 -9.85 -9.27 18.01
CA GLU A 114 -9.71 -9.31 19.47
C GLU A 114 -10.74 -10.23 20.14
N GLU A 115 -12.02 -10.09 19.79
CA GLU A 115 -13.10 -10.83 20.46
C GLU A 115 -13.27 -12.27 19.96
N VAL A 116 -13.25 -12.50 18.64
CA VAL A 116 -13.41 -13.85 18.09
C VAL A 116 -12.08 -14.60 18.05
N LEU A 117 -11.11 -14.15 17.25
CA LEU A 117 -9.85 -14.90 17.12
C LEU A 117 -9.04 -14.88 18.41
N GLY A 118 -9.01 -13.75 19.11
CA GLY A 118 -8.21 -13.55 20.30
C GLY A 118 -8.70 -14.34 21.52
N ASN A 119 -10.01 -14.51 21.69
CA ASN A 119 -10.54 -15.31 22.80
C ASN A 119 -10.67 -16.80 22.50
N PHE A 120 -10.92 -17.18 21.24
CA PHE A 120 -11.25 -18.58 20.89
C PHE A 120 -10.17 -19.32 20.12
N ALA A 121 -9.15 -18.63 19.57
CA ALA A 121 -8.10 -19.25 18.78
C ALA A 121 -6.68 -18.83 19.22
N PHE A 122 -6.22 -17.65 18.79
CA PHE A 122 -4.86 -17.18 19.04
C PHE A 122 -4.85 -16.04 20.05
N ALA A 123 -4.49 -16.36 21.29
CA ALA A 123 -4.50 -15.43 22.42
C ALA A 123 -3.75 -14.11 22.16
N TYR A 124 -2.73 -14.12 21.32
CA TYR A 124 -1.95 -12.92 21.02
C TYR A 124 -2.70 -11.86 20.22
N PHE A 125 -3.90 -12.12 19.67
CA PHE A 125 -4.73 -11.05 19.09
C PHE A 125 -5.51 -10.26 20.14
N ASN A 126 -5.58 -10.71 21.39
CA ASN A 126 -6.35 -10.03 22.43
C ASN A 126 -5.43 -9.49 23.54
N PRO A 127 -5.39 -8.17 23.76
CA PRO A 127 -4.57 -7.58 24.82
C PRO A 127 -4.85 -8.15 26.21
N ALA A 128 -6.13 -8.39 26.55
CA ALA A 128 -6.51 -8.93 27.85
C ALA A 128 -6.09 -10.40 28.04
N GLN A 129 -5.98 -11.17 26.96
CA GLN A 129 -5.42 -12.52 27.02
C GLN A 129 -3.89 -12.48 27.19
N LEU A 130 -3.20 -11.59 26.47
CA LEU A 130 -1.76 -11.39 26.62
C LEU A 130 -1.37 -10.89 28.01
N ALA A 131 -2.17 -10.01 28.61
CA ALA A 131 -1.94 -9.48 29.96
C ALA A 131 -1.95 -10.55 31.06
N LYS A 132 -2.48 -11.75 30.78
CA LYS A 132 -2.44 -12.90 31.72
C LYS A 132 -1.03 -13.51 31.82
N LEU A 133 -0.14 -13.22 30.88
CA LEU A 133 1.24 -13.72 30.92
C LEU A 133 2.04 -13.02 32.02
N PRO A 134 2.88 -13.77 32.77
CA PRO A 134 3.73 -13.17 33.79
C PRO A 134 4.63 -12.08 33.21
N LYS A 135 4.70 -10.93 33.89
CA LYS A 135 5.52 -9.76 33.51
C LYS A 135 5.09 -9.04 32.22
N MET A 136 3.95 -9.39 31.62
CA MET A 136 3.39 -8.63 30.51
C MET A 136 2.69 -7.38 31.05
N THR A 137 3.12 -6.20 30.61
CA THR A 137 2.44 -4.94 30.93
C THR A 137 1.30 -4.68 29.95
N ASP A 138 0.29 -3.93 30.37
CA ASP A 138 -0.83 -3.50 29.50
C ASP A 138 -0.36 -2.83 28.19
N PHE A 139 0.70 -2.02 28.26
CA PHE A 139 1.29 -1.38 27.08
C PHE A 139 1.79 -2.40 26.05
N TYR A 140 2.68 -3.32 26.46
CA TYR A 140 3.20 -4.36 25.56
C TYR A 140 2.12 -5.34 25.09
N ALA A 141 1.16 -5.70 25.94
CA ALA A 141 0.03 -6.54 25.53
C ALA A 141 -0.78 -5.88 24.41
N THR A 142 -1.05 -4.59 24.54
CA THR A 142 -1.77 -3.80 23.53
C THR A 142 -0.96 -3.68 22.24
N GLU A 143 0.33 -3.33 22.33
CA GLU A 143 1.19 -3.18 21.15
C GLU A 143 1.38 -4.51 20.39
N TYR A 144 1.55 -5.64 21.10
CA TYR A 144 1.70 -6.96 20.46
C TYR A 144 0.40 -7.43 19.80
N ALA A 145 -0.75 -7.23 20.44
CA ALA A 145 -2.04 -7.55 19.82
C ALA A 145 -2.31 -6.69 18.58
N ALA A 146 -2.06 -5.38 18.68
CA ALA A 146 -2.17 -4.47 17.56
C ALA A 146 -1.20 -4.85 16.42
N GLN A 147 0.03 -5.23 16.73
CA GLN A 147 1.01 -5.70 15.76
C GLN A 147 0.54 -6.98 15.06
N ALA A 148 -0.02 -7.94 15.80
CA ALA A 148 -0.56 -9.18 15.24
C ALA A 148 -1.65 -8.90 14.20
N CYS A 149 -2.60 -8.06 14.58
CA CYS A 149 -3.74 -7.64 13.77
C CYS A 149 -3.27 -6.86 12.53
N MET A 150 -2.33 -5.93 12.72
CA MET A 150 -1.73 -5.11 11.66
C MET A 150 -0.96 -5.96 10.64
N MET A 151 -0.22 -6.97 11.09
CA MET A 151 0.53 -7.86 10.18
C MET A 151 -0.39 -8.65 9.26
N PHE A 152 -1.59 -9.04 9.71
CA PHE A 152 -2.60 -9.61 8.85
C PHE A 152 -3.08 -8.60 7.80
N ALA A 153 -3.34 -7.36 8.24
CA ALA A 153 -3.70 -6.27 7.36
C ALA A 153 -2.63 -6.01 6.28
N VAL A 154 -1.35 -6.01 6.63
CA VAL A 154 -0.24 -5.86 5.67
C VAL A 154 -0.28 -6.92 4.57
N ILE A 155 -0.65 -8.16 4.88
CA ILE A 155 -0.82 -9.22 3.87
C ILE A 155 -2.06 -8.93 3.00
N ALA A 156 -3.20 -8.66 3.63
CA ALA A 156 -4.45 -8.44 2.91
C ALA A 156 -4.42 -7.21 1.98
N SER A 157 -3.61 -6.19 2.28
CA SER A 157 -3.52 -4.95 1.52
C SER A 157 -2.91 -5.09 0.12
N TRP A 158 -2.14 -6.14 -0.15
CA TRP A 158 -1.64 -6.40 -1.51
C TRP A 158 -2.41 -7.54 -2.18
N ILE A 159 -2.80 -8.60 -1.44
CA ILE A 159 -3.52 -9.74 -2.04
C ILE A 159 -4.89 -9.30 -2.54
N SER A 160 -5.63 -8.52 -1.76
CA SER A 160 -6.97 -8.03 -2.12
C SER A 160 -6.96 -7.27 -3.45
N PRO A 161 -6.14 -6.21 -3.62
CA PRO A 161 -6.07 -5.53 -4.92
C PRO A 161 -5.38 -6.37 -5.99
N ALA A 162 -4.35 -7.18 -5.68
CA ALA A 162 -3.70 -8.04 -6.67
C ALA A 162 -4.68 -9.05 -7.28
N TRP A 163 -5.66 -9.53 -6.52
CA TRP A 163 -6.68 -10.44 -7.07
C TRP A 163 -7.54 -9.76 -8.14
N VAL A 164 -7.86 -8.48 -7.95
CA VAL A 164 -8.65 -7.71 -8.92
C VAL A 164 -7.78 -7.23 -10.08
N VAL A 165 -6.59 -6.69 -9.80
CA VAL A 165 -5.66 -6.11 -10.78
C VAL A 165 -5.00 -7.19 -11.65
N ALA A 166 -4.49 -8.25 -11.03
CA ALA A 166 -3.73 -9.29 -11.72
C ALA A 166 -4.60 -10.46 -12.16
N LEU A 167 -5.48 -10.95 -11.29
CA LEU A 167 -6.32 -12.12 -11.59
C LEU A 167 -7.69 -11.76 -12.17
N GLU A 168 -7.97 -10.46 -12.37
CA GLU A 168 -9.20 -9.95 -13.00
C GLU A 168 -10.48 -10.46 -12.29
N GLY A 169 -10.41 -10.68 -10.97
CA GLY A 169 -11.52 -11.18 -10.15
C GLY A 169 -11.92 -12.65 -10.39
N ARG A 170 -11.11 -13.44 -11.12
CA ARG A 170 -11.38 -14.86 -11.37
C ARG A 170 -11.24 -15.72 -10.10
N PRO A 171 -11.98 -16.83 -9.99
CA PRO A 171 -13.01 -17.33 -10.93
C PRO A 171 -14.36 -16.62 -10.80
N TRP A 172 -14.52 -15.70 -9.84
CA TRP A 172 -15.80 -15.12 -9.43
C TRP A 172 -16.27 -13.90 -10.21
N SER A 173 -15.53 -13.49 -11.25
CA SER A 173 -15.79 -12.26 -12.00
C SER A 173 -17.19 -12.20 -12.64
N GLY A 174 -17.78 -13.35 -12.95
CA GLY A 174 -19.13 -13.46 -13.53
C GLY A 174 -20.28 -13.37 -12.52
N LEU A 175 -20.01 -13.29 -11.22
CA LEU A 175 -21.04 -13.21 -10.17
C LEU A 175 -21.51 -11.77 -9.98
N SER A 176 -22.76 -11.59 -9.54
CA SER A 176 -23.30 -10.30 -9.13
C SER A 176 -22.89 -9.96 -7.69
N GLN A 177 -22.97 -8.68 -7.32
CA GLN A 177 -22.87 -8.30 -5.91
C GLN A 177 -24.16 -8.73 -5.16
N PRO A 178 -24.06 -9.20 -3.91
CA PRO A 178 -22.85 -9.22 -3.08
C PRO A 178 -22.00 -10.49 -3.21
N THR A 179 -22.48 -11.52 -3.93
CA THR A 179 -21.84 -12.83 -4.00
C THR A 179 -20.41 -12.74 -4.52
N ARG A 180 -20.17 -11.93 -5.56
CA ARG A 180 -18.83 -11.66 -6.08
C ARG A 180 -17.89 -11.11 -5.01
N GLY A 181 -18.32 -10.05 -4.32
CA GLY A 181 -17.54 -9.39 -3.29
C GLY A 181 -17.16 -10.34 -2.15
N PHE A 182 -18.14 -11.05 -1.58
CA PHE A 182 -17.88 -12.03 -0.52
C PHE A 182 -17.01 -13.20 -0.98
N SER A 183 -17.14 -13.65 -2.23
CA SER A 183 -16.33 -14.77 -2.73
C SER A 183 -14.87 -14.40 -2.90
N ILE A 184 -14.60 -13.24 -3.51
CA ILE A 184 -13.23 -12.71 -3.62
C ILE A 184 -12.68 -12.44 -2.23
N TRP A 185 -13.43 -11.73 -1.38
CA TRP A 185 -13.01 -11.39 -0.03
C TRP A 185 -12.67 -12.63 0.80
N LEU A 186 -13.54 -13.65 0.81
CA LEU A 186 -13.28 -14.87 1.56
C LEU A 186 -12.06 -15.62 1.00
N GLY A 187 -11.94 -15.73 -0.33
CA GLY A 187 -10.81 -16.37 -0.98
C GLY A 187 -9.47 -15.69 -0.65
N THR A 188 -9.41 -14.37 -0.76
CA THR A 188 -8.19 -13.60 -0.45
C THR A 188 -7.92 -13.56 1.05
N PHE A 189 -8.95 -13.56 1.90
CA PHE A 189 -8.82 -13.63 3.36
C PHE A 189 -8.26 -14.97 3.82
N CYS A 190 -8.78 -16.09 3.30
CA CYS A 190 -8.24 -17.43 3.58
C CYS A 190 -6.79 -17.57 3.11
N LEU A 191 -6.46 -17.06 1.92
CA LEU A 191 -5.08 -17.05 1.43
C LEU A 191 -4.18 -16.19 2.32
N SER A 192 -4.67 -15.02 2.77
CA SER A 192 -3.94 -14.14 3.69
C SER A 192 -3.66 -14.85 5.03
N LEU A 193 -4.61 -15.65 5.52
CA LEU A 193 -4.43 -16.45 6.74
C LEU A 193 -3.33 -17.50 6.59
N VAL A 194 -3.27 -18.23 5.46
CA VAL A 194 -2.19 -19.19 5.19
C VAL A 194 -0.84 -18.47 5.16
N ILE A 195 -0.76 -17.35 4.44
CA ILE A 195 0.47 -16.55 4.36
C ILE A 195 0.85 -15.99 5.74
N TYR A 196 -0.12 -15.59 6.56
CA TYR A 196 0.12 -15.11 7.92
C TYR A 196 0.79 -16.19 8.77
N PHE A 197 0.33 -17.45 8.71
CA PHE A 197 0.99 -18.55 9.43
C PHE A 197 2.42 -18.80 8.95
N MET A 198 2.65 -18.70 7.64
CA MET A 198 3.98 -18.89 7.08
C MET A 198 4.93 -17.74 7.44
N THR A 199 4.46 -16.50 7.54
CA THR A 199 5.33 -15.31 7.52
C THR A 199 5.32 -14.49 8.81
N MET A 200 4.24 -14.51 9.58
CA MET A 200 4.04 -13.63 10.75
C MET A 200 3.88 -14.43 12.05
N HIS A 201 3.19 -15.57 12.01
CA HIS A 201 2.89 -16.34 13.23
C HIS A 201 4.15 -16.77 14.00
N ASN A 202 5.21 -17.19 13.30
CA ASN A 202 6.47 -17.57 13.93
C ASN A 202 7.12 -16.42 14.71
N HIS A 203 6.96 -15.18 14.23
CA HIS A 203 7.40 -14.00 14.97
C HIS A 203 6.54 -13.78 16.22
N MET A 204 5.21 -13.89 16.11
CA MET A 204 4.32 -13.75 17.26
C MET A 204 4.59 -14.79 18.35
N GLY A 205 4.95 -16.02 17.96
CA GLY A 205 5.26 -17.12 18.87
C GLY A 205 6.52 -16.92 19.72
N ILE A 206 7.38 -15.97 19.38
CA ILE A 206 8.63 -15.69 20.11
C ILE A 206 8.62 -14.34 20.85
N LEU A 207 7.55 -13.54 20.75
CA LEU A 207 7.46 -12.21 21.37
C LEU A 207 7.28 -12.26 22.90
N TYR A 208 6.92 -13.41 23.46
CA TYR A 208 6.73 -13.59 24.89
C TYR A 208 7.34 -14.91 25.35
N TYR A 209 7.67 -14.97 26.64
CA TYR A 209 8.29 -16.14 27.25
C TYR A 209 7.25 -17.00 28.00
N PRO A 210 7.31 -18.34 27.90
CA PRO A 210 8.19 -19.11 27.02
C PRO A 210 7.79 -18.99 25.55
N TRP A 211 8.75 -19.19 24.65
CA TRP A 211 8.46 -19.25 23.22
C TRP A 211 7.52 -20.42 22.91
N GLN A 212 6.64 -20.22 21.93
CA GLN A 212 5.55 -21.14 21.60
C GLN A 212 6.01 -22.26 20.64
N TYR A 213 7.00 -23.06 21.07
CA TYR A 213 7.65 -24.10 20.25
C TYR A 213 6.70 -25.17 19.67
N PHE A 214 5.54 -25.39 20.28
CA PHE A 214 4.57 -26.39 19.80
C PHE A 214 3.73 -25.91 18.61
N THR A 215 3.56 -24.60 18.45
CA THR A 215 2.67 -24.01 17.44
C THR A 215 3.40 -23.15 16.43
N ALA A 216 4.62 -22.72 16.74
CA ALA A 216 5.44 -21.85 15.91
C ALA A 216 6.83 -22.45 15.66
N ILE A 217 7.38 -22.20 14.48
CA ILE A 217 8.77 -22.51 14.14
C ILE A 217 9.66 -21.51 14.88
N CYS A 218 10.39 -21.99 15.90
CA CYS A 218 11.21 -21.17 16.78
C CYS A 218 12.67 -21.72 16.82
N PRO A 219 13.68 -20.95 16.36
CA PRO A 219 13.58 -19.63 15.75
C PRO A 219 12.91 -19.69 14.35
N PRO A 220 12.35 -18.58 13.86
CA PRO A 220 11.76 -18.54 12.52
C PRO A 220 12.75 -18.94 11.42
N TYR A 221 12.28 -19.59 10.37
CA TYR A 221 13.14 -20.14 9.29
C TYR A 221 13.95 -19.09 8.52
N TRP A 222 13.58 -17.81 8.64
CA TRP A 222 14.31 -16.70 8.03
C TRP A 222 15.42 -16.13 8.91
N SER A 223 15.55 -16.57 10.15
CA SER A 223 16.51 -16.04 11.14
C SER A 223 17.92 -15.90 10.57
N ASP A 224 18.39 -16.93 9.86
CA ASP A 224 19.78 -17.01 9.45
C ASP A 224 20.07 -16.16 8.23
N PHE A 225 19.24 -16.23 7.18
CA PHE A 225 19.47 -15.46 5.95
C PHE A 225 19.03 -14.01 6.05
N ALA A 226 18.06 -13.68 6.92
CA ALA A 226 17.61 -12.30 7.14
C ALA A 226 18.35 -11.63 8.32
N ALA A 227 19.22 -12.37 9.03
CA ALA A 227 19.92 -11.95 10.23
C ALA A 227 19.01 -11.38 11.35
N THR A 228 17.73 -11.78 11.37
CA THR A 228 16.74 -11.32 12.34
C THR A 228 15.62 -12.34 12.55
N VAL A 229 15.10 -12.40 13.77
CA VAL A 229 13.88 -13.16 14.10
C VAL A 229 12.60 -12.31 13.95
N SER A 230 12.74 -11.03 13.58
CA SER A 230 11.61 -10.14 13.35
C SER A 230 10.89 -10.48 12.05
N ALA A 231 9.55 -10.46 12.07
CA ALA A 231 8.75 -10.54 10.84
C ALA A 231 8.85 -9.27 9.98
N ASN A 232 9.62 -8.25 10.39
CA ASN A 232 9.90 -7.08 9.56
C ASN A 232 10.51 -7.45 8.20
N PHE A 233 11.25 -8.56 8.10
CA PHE A 233 11.69 -9.12 6.82
C PHE A 233 10.50 -9.39 5.88
N HIS A 234 9.44 -10.02 6.39
CA HIS A 234 8.23 -10.27 5.61
C HIS A 234 7.44 -9.00 5.32
N VAL A 235 7.35 -8.11 6.31
CA VAL A 235 6.76 -6.77 6.09
C VAL A 235 7.47 -6.07 4.92
N ALA A 236 8.80 -6.10 4.84
CA ALA A 236 9.57 -5.43 3.79
C ALA A 236 9.09 -5.77 2.37
N TRP A 237 9.08 -7.05 2.00
CA TRP A 237 8.72 -7.44 0.63
C TRP A 237 7.20 -7.37 0.39
N ILE A 238 6.37 -7.60 1.41
CA ILE A 238 4.91 -7.46 1.29
C ILE A 238 4.51 -5.99 1.07
N MET A 239 5.21 -5.08 1.73
CA MET A 239 5.05 -3.65 1.50
C MET A 239 5.44 -3.28 0.07
N CYS A 240 6.56 -3.81 -0.43
CA CYS A 240 6.91 -3.68 -1.86
C CYS A 240 5.80 -4.23 -2.77
N CYS A 241 5.20 -5.38 -2.46
CA CYS A 241 4.05 -5.92 -3.21
C CYS A 241 2.89 -4.93 -3.25
N THR A 242 2.55 -4.31 -2.12
CA THR A 242 1.48 -3.30 -2.06
C THR A 242 1.79 -2.15 -3.03
N VAL A 243 3.01 -1.61 -3.00
CA VAL A 243 3.42 -0.50 -3.87
C VAL A 243 3.43 -0.91 -5.35
N VAL A 244 3.99 -2.06 -5.68
CA VAL A 244 4.09 -2.55 -7.05
C VAL A 244 2.70 -2.83 -7.63
N VAL A 245 1.74 -3.37 -6.86
CA VAL A 245 0.35 -3.52 -7.33
C VAL A 245 -0.24 -2.18 -7.80
N TRP A 246 -0.01 -1.11 -7.04
CA TRP A 246 -0.49 0.22 -7.41
C TRP A 246 0.31 0.85 -8.54
N PHE A 247 1.60 0.52 -8.68
CA PHE A 247 2.36 0.91 -9.87
C PHE A 247 1.80 0.23 -11.12
N MET A 248 1.57 -1.08 -11.05
CA MET A 248 0.93 -1.87 -12.10
C MET A 248 -0.44 -1.28 -12.46
N GLU A 249 -1.29 -1.00 -11.48
CA GLU A 249 -2.63 -0.48 -11.74
C GLU A 249 -2.66 0.97 -12.22
N GLY A 250 -1.73 1.80 -11.73
CA GLY A 250 -1.72 3.24 -11.98
C GLY A 250 -0.73 3.66 -13.05
N ILE A 251 0.49 3.98 -12.63
CA ILE A 251 1.49 4.64 -13.48
C ILE A 251 2.02 3.75 -14.60
N TRP A 252 1.97 2.42 -14.45
CA TRP A 252 2.46 1.44 -15.42
C TRP A 252 1.35 0.86 -16.32
N GLU A 253 0.07 1.15 -16.05
CA GLU A 253 -1.07 0.73 -16.90
C GLU A 253 -1.06 -0.79 -17.23
N ARG A 254 -0.57 -1.60 -16.28
CA ARG A 254 -0.36 -3.05 -16.34
C ARG A 254 0.62 -3.52 -17.43
N TYR A 255 1.34 -2.61 -18.07
CA TYR A 255 2.43 -2.91 -19.00
C TYR A 255 3.62 -3.54 -18.26
N PRO A 256 4.35 -4.52 -18.85
CA PRO A 256 4.17 -5.11 -20.18
C PRO A 256 3.17 -6.27 -20.22
N PHE A 257 2.60 -6.68 -19.09
CA PHE A 257 1.82 -7.92 -18.99
C PHE A 257 0.52 -7.88 -19.81
N THR A 258 -0.05 -6.69 -20.03
CA THR A 258 -1.19 -6.50 -20.95
C THR A 258 -0.91 -6.97 -22.38
N MET A 259 0.35 -7.03 -22.80
CA MET A 259 0.72 -7.56 -24.12
C MET A 259 0.56 -9.08 -24.24
N ILE A 260 0.41 -9.80 -23.12
CA ILE A 260 0.18 -11.24 -23.12
C ILE A 260 -1.29 -11.51 -23.49
N LYS A 261 -1.50 -12.03 -24.70
CA LYS A 261 -2.83 -12.30 -25.25
C LYS A 261 -3.54 -13.47 -24.55
N THR A 262 -2.78 -14.50 -24.16
CA THR A 262 -3.32 -15.67 -23.48
C THR A 262 -3.79 -15.30 -22.07
N PRO A 263 -5.11 -15.30 -21.77
CA PRO A 263 -5.62 -14.66 -20.56
C PRO A 263 -5.09 -15.25 -19.25
N TRP A 264 -5.03 -16.58 -19.12
CA TRP A 264 -4.49 -17.21 -17.91
C TRP A 264 -2.99 -16.99 -17.75
N LEU A 265 -2.22 -17.09 -18.83
CA LEU A 265 -0.79 -16.78 -18.80
C LEU A 265 -0.55 -15.33 -18.37
N ARG A 266 -1.34 -14.38 -18.88
CA ARG A 266 -1.28 -12.97 -18.45
C ARG A 266 -1.53 -12.82 -16.96
N ARG A 267 -2.62 -13.42 -16.45
CA ARG A 267 -2.99 -13.33 -15.04
C ARG A 267 -1.91 -13.89 -14.13
N PHE A 268 -1.40 -15.08 -14.44
CA PHE A 268 -0.31 -15.70 -13.69
C PHE A 268 1.00 -14.89 -13.79
N ALA A 269 1.38 -14.46 -15.00
CA ALA A 269 2.57 -13.66 -15.20
C ALA A 269 2.49 -12.32 -14.47
N LEU A 270 1.34 -11.65 -14.48
CA LEU A 270 1.13 -10.40 -13.76
C LEU A 270 1.16 -10.61 -12.24
N PHE A 271 0.47 -11.62 -11.72
CA PHE A 271 0.43 -11.91 -10.28
C PHE A 271 1.81 -12.27 -9.73
N PHE A 272 2.52 -13.21 -10.36
CA PHE A 272 3.88 -13.57 -9.94
C PHE A 272 4.91 -12.52 -10.34
N GLY A 273 4.67 -11.75 -11.40
CA GLY A 273 5.49 -10.61 -11.81
C GLY A 273 5.51 -9.51 -10.76
N ILE A 274 4.35 -9.20 -10.15
CA ILE A 274 4.27 -8.29 -9.00
C ILE A 274 5.19 -8.78 -7.88
N ILE A 275 5.13 -10.07 -7.52
CA ILE A 275 5.98 -10.65 -6.45
C ILE A 275 7.46 -10.56 -6.82
N ALA A 276 7.84 -10.94 -8.04
CA ALA A 276 9.22 -10.92 -8.50
C ALA A 276 9.81 -9.49 -8.50
N ILE A 277 9.08 -8.51 -9.04
CA ILE A 277 9.48 -7.10 -9.03
C ILE A 277 9.60 -6.58 -7.59
N SER A 278 8.68 -7.00 -6.70
CA SER A 278 8.67 -6.56 -5.30
C SER A 278 9.84 -7.13 -4.51
N LEU A 279 10.22 -8.39 -4.73
CA LEU A 279 11.41 -8.99 -4.14
C LEU A 279 12.67 -8.30 -4.63
N ALA A 280 12.77 -8.04 -5.94
CA ALA A 280 13.89 -7.29 -6.51
C ALA A 280 14.01 -5.89 -5.89
N LEU A 281 12.89 -5.18 -5.75
CA LEU A 281 12.83 -3.86 -5.10
C LEU A 281 13.21 -3.93 -3.62
N CYS A 282 12.73 -4.96 -2.91
CA CYS A 282 13.02 -5.18 -1.49
C CYS A 282 14.52 -5.37 -1.25
N PHE A 283 15.15 -6.28 -1.98
CA PHE A 283 16.60 -6.53 -1.86
C PHE A 283 17.43 -5.34 -2.35
N PHE A 284 16.96 -4.63 -3.39
CA PHE A 284 17.63 -3.41 -3.84
C PHE A 284 17.63 -2.32 -2.75
N PHE A 285 16.50 -2.07 -2.10
CA PHE A 285 16.43 -1.09 -1.01
C PHE A 285 17.19 -1.53 0.24
N TRP A 286 17.26 -2.84 0.52
CA TRP A 286 18.15 -3.35 1.57
C TRP A 286 19.61 -3.02 1.25
N TYR A 287 20.06 -3.41 0.05
CA TYR A 287 21.43 -3.17 -0.40
C TYR A 287 21.78 -1.67 -0.46
N MET A 288 20.83 -0.84 -0.88
CA MET A 288 20.97 0.62 -0.84
C MET A 288 21.26 1.13 0.58
N GLN A 289 20.59 0.58 1.61
CA GLN A 289 20.86 0.96 2.99
C GLN A 289 22.26 0.52 3.44
N GLU A 290 22.75 -0.64 2.99
CA GLU A 290 24.13 -1.09 3.29
C GLU A 290 25.17 -0.17 2.65
N LEU A 291 24.92 0.28 1.42
CA LEU A 291 25.80 1.26 0.73
C LEU A 291 25.84 2.62 1.45
N VAL A 292 24.74 3.02 2.08
CA VAL A 292 24.58 4.35 2.70
C VAL A 292 25.07 4.36 4.15
N TRP A 293 24.77 3.31 4.92
CA TRP A 293 25.00 3.26 6.38
C TRP A 293 25.91 2.12 6.84
N GLY A 294 26.46 1.33 5.92
CA GLY A 294 27.29 0.16 6.24
C GLY A 294 26.49 -1.10 6.58
N GLU A 295 27.22 -2.15 6.93
CA GLU A 295 26.70 -3.50 7.20
C GLU A 295 25.70 -3.51 8.37
N ALA A 296 24.61 -4.28 8.20
CA ALA A 296 23.64 -4.49 9.26
C ALA A 296 24.13 -5.58 10.22
N ILE A 297 24.22 -5.25 11.52
CA ILE A 297 24.78 -6.13 12.55
C ILE A 297 23.72 -6.42 13.60
N ARG A 298 23.42 -7.71 13.81
CA ARG A 298 22.45 -8.16 14.82
C ARG A 298 22.91 -7.77 16.22
N GLY A 299 22.01 -7.18 17.00
CA GLY A 299 22.30 -6.74 18.39
C GLY A 299 23.05 -5.41 18.50
N HIS A 300 23.33 -4.75 17.37
CA HIS A 300 23.90 -3.41 17.37
C HIS A 300 22.83 -2.32 17.67
N ARG A 301 23.23 -1.05 17.66
CA ARG A 301 22.30 0.10 17.68
C ARG A 301 21.20 -0.06 16.63
N ARG A 302 20.01 0.44 16.93
CA ARG A 302 18.78 0.22 16.14
C ARG A 302 18.93 0.59 14.65
N ASP A 303 19.68 1.62 14.33
CA ASP A 303 20.00 2.02 12.94
C ASP A 303 20.92 1.04 12.21
N ALA A 304 21.67 0.19 12.90
CA ALA A 304 22.45 -0.89 12.29
C ALA A 304 21.78 -2.26 12.44
N ALA A 305 20.65 -2.34 13.16
CA ALA A 305 20.00 -3.60 13.45
C ALA A 305 19.18 -4.12 12.25
N PRO A 306 19.35 -5.39 11.84
CA PRO A 306 18.65 -5.94 10.67
C PRO A 306 17.13 -5.84 10.73
N ASP A 307 16.52 -5.98 11.91
CA ASP A 307 15.06 -5.85 12.08
C ASP A 307 14.52 -4.48 11.69
N TRP A 308 15.23 -3.40 12.02
CA TRP A 308 14.84 -2.05 11.61
C TRP A 308 15.14 -1.82 10.13
N ARG A 309 16.28 -2.29 9.62
CA ARG A 309 16.63 -2.16 8.20
C ARG A 309 15.58 -2.76 7.27
N TRP A 310 15.03 -3.92 7.64
CA TRP A 310 13.96 -4.58 6.88
C TRP A 310 12.66 -3.78 6.95
N LEU A 311 12.31 -3.28 8.14
CA LEU A 311 11.17 -2.38 8.29
C LEU A 311 11.32 -1.12 7.43
N HIS A 312 12.52 -0.55 7.41
CA HIS A 312 12.84 0.66 6.68
C HIS A 312 12.82 0.47 5.15
N VAL A 313 13.05 -0.76 4.65
CA VAL A 313 12.77 -1.10 3.24
C VAL A 313 11.30 -0.88 2.90
N GLY A 314 10.40 -1.40 3.74
CA GLY A 314 8.95 -1.23 3.57
C GLY A 314 8.53 0.24 3.64
N GLU A 315 9.08 0.98 4.60
CA GLU A 315 8.90 2.44 4.73
C GLU A 315 9.34 3.19 3.47
N THR A 316 10.54 2.86 2.98
CA THR A 316 11.13 3.45 1.77
C THR A 316 10.22 3.24 0.58
N ALA A 317 9.66 2.04 0.40
CA ALA A 317 8.74 1.76 -0.71
C ALA A 317 7.49 2.65 -0.69
N ILE A 318 6.88 2.90 0.48
CA ILE A 318 5.66 3.74 0.57
C ILE A 318 5.95 5.19 0.15
N PHE A 319 7.15 5.72 0.41
CA PHE A 319 7.49 7.08 -0.05
C PHE A 319 7.36 7.24 -1.56
N PHE A 320 7.57 6.18 -2.34
CA PHE A 320 7.36 6.18 -3.78
C PHE A 320 5.88 5.96 -4.17
N LEU A 321 5.07 5.36 -3.32
CA LEU A 321 3.64 5.19 -3.56
C LEU A 321 2.88 6.53 -3.55
N VAL A 322 3.22 7.43 -2.62
CA VAL A 322 2.58 8.75 -2.50
C VAL A 322 2.63 9.55 -3.82
N PRO A 323 3.78 9.87 -4.42
CA PRO A 323 3.81 10.59 -5.70
C PRO A 323 3.16 9.79 -6.84
N ALA A 324 3.21 8.45 -6.83
CA ALA A 324 2.54 7.64 -7.85
C ALA A 324 1.01 7.82 -7.82
N LEU A 325 0.40 7.75 -6.64
CA LEU A 325 -1.03 8.00 -6.47
C LEU A 325 -1.39 9.45 -6.77
N PHE A 326 -0.54 10.41 -6.39
CA PHE A 326 -0.76 11.82 -6.71
C PHE A 326 -0.79 12.05 -8.23
N VAL A 327 0.15 11.46 -8.96
CA VAL A 327 0.21 11.53 -10.42
C VAL A 327 -1.01 10.88 -11.06
N GLN A 328 -1.38 9.70 -10.59
CA GLN A 328 -2.52 8.94 -11.10
C GLN A 328 -3.84 9.69 -10.88
N PHE A 329 -4.09 10.16 -9.65
CA PHE A 329 -5.35 10.80 -9.28
C PHE A 329 -5.38 12.25 -9.78
N TYR A 330 -4.46 13.09 -9.33
CA TYR A 330 -4.61 14.54 -9.48
C TYR A 330 -3.95 15.10 -10.74
N CYS A 331 -2.99 14.39 -11.33
CA CYS A 331 -2.29 14.83 -12.55
C CYS A 331 -2.82 14.18 -13.83
N GLY A 332 -3.87 13.36 -13.77
CA GLY A 332 -4.42 12.67 -14.94
C GLY A 332 -3.46 11.66 -15.56
N ASN A 333 -2.66 11.01 -14.71
CA ASN A 333 -1.60 10.06 -15.09
C ASN A 333 -0.63 10.65 -16.13
N TRP A 334 -0.27 11.92 -15.98
CA TRP A 334 0.66 12.61 -16.88
C TRP A 334 2.11 12.10 -16.67
N PRO A 335 2.94 12.00 -17.73
CA PRO A 335 2.64 12.23 -19.15
C PRO A 335 1.86 11.08 -19.82
N ASN A 336 1.03 11.40 -20.82
CA ASN A 336 0.17 10.44 -21.53
C ASN A 336 0.16 10.61 -23.06
N LYS A 337 1.08 11.41 -23.62
CA LYS A 337 1.13 11.75 -25.05
C LYS A 337 2.12 10.91 -25.86
N PHE A 338 3.05 10.21 -25.20
CA PHE A 338 4.06 9.40 -25.87
C PHE A 338 3.59 7.94 -26.01
N SER A 339 4.46 7.07 -26.53
CA SER A 339 4.22 5.62 -26.48
C SER A 339 4.12 5.11 -25.04
N VAL A 340 3.40 4.01 -24.83
CA VAL A 340 3.20 3.41 -23.50
C VAL A 340 4.53 3.21 -22.75
N PRO A 341 5.58 2.58 -23.33
CA PRO A 341 6.84 2.39 -22.62
C PRO A 341 7.51 3.71 -22.19
N VAL A 342 7.42 4.76 -23.03
CA VAL A 342 8.01 6.07 -22.73
C VAL A 342 7.22 6.78 -21.64
N ASN A 343 5.89 6.76 -21.69
CA ASN A 343 5.06 7.31 -20.62
C ASN A 343 5.35 6.62 -19.28
N VAL A 344 5.40 5.28 -19.29
CA VAL A 344 5.72 4.46 -18.11
C VAL A 344 7.09 4.82 -17.54
N LEU A 345 8.11 4.93 -18.38
CA LEU A 345 9.46 5.32 -17.94
C LEU A 345 9.48 6.73 -17.33
N LEU A 346 8.90 7.71 -18.01
CA LEU A 346 8.87 9.11 -17.54
C LEU A 346 8.10 9.24 -16.21
N ARG A 347 6.96 8.57 -16.07
CA ARG A 347 6.20 8.54 -14.81
C ARG A 347 7.01 7.87 -13.70
N THR A 348 7.70 6.78 -14.00
CA THR A 348 8.57 6.09 -13.03
C THR A 348 9.70 6.99 -12.56
N CYS A 349 10.36 7.72 -13.45
CA CYS A 349 11.38 8.71 -13.09
C CYS A 349 10.80 9.85 -12.23
N LEU A 350 9.62 10.37 -12.59
CA LEU A 350 8.95 11.42 -11.82
C LEU A 350 8.58 10.94 -10.42
N VAL A 351 8.06 9.71 -10.31
CA VAL A 351 7.74 9.06 -9.03
C VAL A 351 8.99 8.80 -8.21
N ALA A 352 10.10 8.40 -8.85
CA ALA A 352 11.38 8.23 -8.17
C ALA A 352 11.89 9.54 -7.56
N VAL A 353 11.90 10.63 -8.34
CA VAL A 353 12.29 11.96 -7.87
C VAL A 353 11.36 12.45 -6.76
N GLY A 354 10.05 12.29 -6.94
CA GLY A 354 9.06 12.67 -5.94
C GLY A 354 9.20 11.89 -4.63
N GLY A 355 9.49 10.59 -4.71
CA GLY A 355 9.66 9.72 -3.54
C GLY A 355 10.91 10.08 -2.75
N ILE A 356 12.03 10.33 -3.44
CA ILE A 356 13.28 10.81 -2.82
C ILE A 356 13.05 12.19 -2.17
N ALA A 357 12.39 13.12 -2.87
CA ALA A 357 12.10 14.43 -2.32
C ALA A 357 11.23 14.34 -1.05
N LEU A 358 10.19 13.50 -1.07
CA LEU A 358 9.32 13.28 0.08
C LEU A 358 10.07 12.62 1.26
N TYR A 359 10.90 11.61 0.98
CA TYR A 359 11.77 10.98 1.98
C TYR A 359 12.66 12.02 2.68
N CYS A 360 13.33 12.87 1.89
CA CYS A 360 14.19 13.94 2.40
C CYS A 360 13.42 14.96 3.24
N VAL A 361 12.25 15.41 2.76
CA VAL A 361 11.39 16.36 3.48
C VAL A 361 10.89 15.76 4.79
N TYR A 362 10.48 14.49 4.77
CA TYR A 362 10.01 13.79 5.96
C TYR A 362 11.09 13.76 7.04
N TYR A 363 12.26 13.18 6.76
CA TYR A 363 13.31 13.04 7.78
C TYR A 363 13.86 14.40 8.26
N ARG A 364 13.78 15.43 7.42
CA ARG A 364 14.22 16.79 7.79
C ARG A 364 13.20 17.56 8.63
N TYR A 365 11.90 17.40 8.40
CA TYR A 365 10.88 18.31 8.97
C TYR A 365 9.73 17.62 9.71
N ALA A 366 9.59 16.28 9.65
CA ALA A 366 8.50 15.56 10.30
C ALA A 366 8.40 15.84 11.80
N HIS A 367 9.54 15.99 12.49
CA HIS A 367 9.55 16.28 13.92
C HIS A 367 8.90 17.63 14.29
N LEU A 368 8.93 18.60 13.37
CA LEU A 368 8.29 19.91 13.58
C LEU A 368 6.79 19.83 13.34
N VAL A 369 6.39 19.14 12.27
CA VAL A 369 5.01 19.15 11.76
C VAL A 369 4.15 18.05 12.40
N LEU A 370 4.69 16.84 12.53
CA LEU A 370 3.95 15.63 12.95
C LEU A 370 4.10 15.29 14.43
N GLY A 371 4.94 16.01 15.17
CA GLY A 371 5.19 15.78 16.60
C GLY A 371 6.09 14.59 16.90
N THR A 372 6.73 14.02 15.88
CA THR A 372 7.67 12.90 16.00
C THR A 372 9.04 13.37 16.49
N GLN A 373 9.92 12.44 16.90
CA GLN A 373 11.26 12.76 17.41
C GLN A 373 12.32 12.63 16.33
N LYS A 374 13.30 13.52 16.30
CA LYS A 374 14.33 13.52 15.25
C LYS A 374 15.17 12.23 15.25
N GLY A 375 15.42 11.66 14.07
CA GLY A 375 16.28 10.48 13.89
C GLY A 375 15.76 9.54 12.78
N PHE A 376 16.64 8.78 12.15
CA PHE A 376 16.22 7.77 11.16
C PHE A 376 15.53 6.58 11.80
N SER A 377 16.15 6.04 12.85
CA SER A 377 15.71 4.80 13.52
C SER A 377 15.02 5.05 14.85
N HIS A 378 14.65 6.29 15.18
CA HIS A 378 13.99 6.60 16.44
C HIS A 378 12.67 5.80 16.55
N PRO A 379 12.32 5.21 17.71
CA PRO A 379 11.11 4.38 17.83
C PRO A 379 9.80 5.09 17.46
N GLN A 380 9.74 6.41 17.64
CA GLN A 380 8.63 7.28 17.21
C GLN A 380 8.76 7.79 15.76
N GLN A 381 9.71 7.27 14.97
CA GLN A 381 9.83 7.60 13.54
C GLN A 381 9.34 6.41 12.73
N PHE A 382 8.05 6.46 12.40
CA PHE A 382 7.32 5.40 11.70
C PHE A 382 6.64 6.01 10.47
N PRO A 383 7.40 6.36 9.41
CA PRO A 383 6.89 7.10 8.25
C PRO A 383 5.73 6.41 7.52
N MET A 384 5.55 5.10 7.68
CA MET A 384 4.38 4.40 7.12
C MET A 384 3.06 4.97 7.63
N ILE A 385 2.95 5.38 8.89
CA ILE A 385 1.69 5.86 9.46
C ILE A 385 1.24 7.16 8.78
N PRO A 386 2.01 8.27 8.77
CA PRO A 386 1.57 9.50 8.12
C PRO A 386 1.43 9.36 6.60
N THR A 387 2.26 8.54 5.95
CA THR A 387 2.15 8.34 4.50
C THR A 387 0.90 7.55 4.12
N ILE A 388 0.60 6.44 4.81
CA ILE A 388 -0.64 5.67 4.56
C ILE A 388 -1.86 6.48 4.96
N TRP A 389 -1.82 7.23 6.08
CA TRP A 389 -2.93 8.07 6.49
C TRP A 389 -3.30 9.12 5.43
N LEU A 390 -2.29 9.73 4.79
CA LEU A 390 -2.50 10.62 3.65
C LEU A 390 -3.08 9.87 2.45
N ILE A 391 -2.60 8.66 2.17
CA ILE A 391 -3.12 7.81 1.10
C ILE A 391 -4.60 7.49 1.36
N ASP A 392 -5.00 7.09 2.56
CA ASP A 392 -6.41 6.80 2.91
C ASP A 392 -7.31 8.00 2.63
N ILE A 393 -6.86 9.21 3.00
CA ILE A 393 -7.57 10.46 2.71
C ILE A 393 -7.68 10.68 1.20
N TRP A 394 -6.65 10.38 0.42
CA TRP A 394 -6.72 10.47 -1.04
C TRP A 394 -7.61 9.41 -1.66
N LEU A 395 -7.65 8.19 -1.12
CA LEU A 395 -8.59 7.15 -1.55
C LEU A 395 -10.03 7.57 -1.28
N ILE A 396 -10.31 8.15 -0.11
CA ILE A 396 -11.62 8.73 0.20
C ILE A 396 -11.93 9.87 -0.77
N ASN A 397 -11.00 10.81 -0.96
CA ASN A 397 -11.21 11.94 -1.85
C ASN A 397 -11.51 11.47 -3.28
N TRP A 398 -10.73 10.52 -3.78
CA TRP A 398 -10.81 10.06 -5.14
C TRP A 398 -11.98 9.09 -5.34
N TRP A 399 -12.09 8.02 -4.56
CA TRP A 399 -13.12 6.99 -4.70
C TRP A 399 -14.47 7.42 -4.14
N PHE A 400 -14.51 8.01 -2.94
CA PHE A 400 -15.76 8.33 -2.25
C PHE A 400 -16.26 9.75 -2.54
N MET A 401 -15.37 10.71 -2.78
CA MET A 401 -15.75 12.11 -3.04
C MET A 401 -15.60 12.52 -4.51
N ASP A 402 -15.38 11.58 -5.42
CA ASP A 402 -15.25 11.83 -6.87
C ASP A 402 -14.28 12.99 -7.21
N GLY A 403 -13.20 13.15 -6.43
CA GLY A 403 -12.22 14.21 -6.62
C GLY A 403 -12.73 15.62 -6.27
N TRP A 404 -13.72 15.78 -5.41
CA TRP A 404 -14.14 17.10 -4.93
C TRP A 404 -13.00 17.79 -4.12
N PRO A 405 -12.78 19.11 -4.22
CA PRO A 405 -13.58 20.10 -4.97
C PRO A 405 -13.21 20.26 -6.44
N GLY A 406 -12.03 19.84 -6.88
CA GLY A 406 -11.44 20.14 -8.19
C GLY A 406 -12.04 19.42 -9.38
N TRP A 407 -12.71 18.28 -9.16
CA TRP A 407 -13.30 17.48 -10.22
C TRP A 407 -14.83 17.45 -10.14
N ARG A 408 -15.43 17.30 -11.32
CA ARG A 408 -16.83 17.00 -11.55
C ARG A 408 -16.93 15.57 -12.09
N ARG A 409 -17.81 14.78 -11.48
CA ARG A 409 -18.15 13.44 -11.97
C ARG A 409 -19.05 13.54 -13.19
N GLU A 410 -18.68 12.82 -14.23
CA GLU A 410 -19.49 12.50 -15.41
C GLU A 410 -19.49 10.98 -15.61
N PHE A 411 -20.37 10.46 -16.47
CA PHE A 411 -20.44 9.03 -16.79
C PHE A 411 -20.06 8.81 -18.24
N LYS A 412 -19.28 7.76 -18.48
CA LYS A 412 -18.85 7.40 -19.83
C LYS A 412 -20.04 6.90 -20.64
N SER A 413 -20.15 7.35 -21.89
CA SER A 413 -21.07 6.79 -22.86
C SER A 413 -20.59 5.41 -23.33
N SER A 414 -21.50 4.58 -23.86
CA SER A 414 -21.13 3.28 -24.44
C SER A 414 -20.12 3.41 -25.59
N ALA A 415 -20.18 4.52 -26.34
CA ALA A 415 -19.23 4.81 -27.40
C ALA A 415 -17.82 5.13 -26.84
N GLU A 416 -17.73 5.92 -25.76
CA GLU A 416 -16.45 6.19 -25.09
C GLU A 416 -15.83 4.90 -24.54
N ILE A 417 -16.64 4.03 -23.92
CA ILE A 417 -16.15 2.74 -23.39
C ILE A 417 -15.61 1.85 -24.51
N ALA A 418 -16.32 1.76 -25.63
CA ALA A 418 -15.88 0.98 -26.79
C ALA A 418 -14.59 1.55 -27.40
N ALA A 419 -14.47 2.88 -27.49
CA ALA A 419 -13.27 3.55 -27.99
C ALA A 419 -12.06 3.32 -27.06
N GLU A 420 -12.24 3.41 -25.74
CA GLU A 420 -11.19 3.11 -24.77
C GLU A 420 -10.70 1.66 -24.88
N HIS A 421 -11.60 0.69 -25.04
CA HIS A 421 -11.22 -0.71 -25.25
C HIS A 421 -10.41 -0.91 -26.54
N GLN A 422 -10.85 -0.32 -27.65
CA GLN A 422 -10.12 -0.40 -28.93
C GLN A 422 -8.73 0.26 -28.84
N GLU A 423 -8.64 1.40 -28.16
CA GLU A 423 -7.38 2.11 -27.96
C GLU A 423 -6.41 1.30 -27.08
N LEU A 424 -6.90 0.68 -26.01
CA LEU A 424 -6.10 -0.19 -25.14
C LEU A 424 -5.59 -1.43 -25.91
N GLU A 425 -6.44 -2.06 -26.72
CA GLU A 425 -6.05 -3.19 -27.57
C GLU A 425 -4.98 -2.82 -28.59
N ALA A 426 -5.10 -1.64 -29.21
CA ALA A 426 -4.13 -1.14 -30.18
C ALA A 426 -2.79 -0.76 -29.53
N ARG A 427 -2.82 -0.14 -28.35
CA ARG A 427 -1.61 0.28 -27.62
C ARG A 427 -0.84 -0.89 -27.01
N HIS A 428 -1.53 -1.98 -26.67
CA HIS A 428 -0.96 -3.12 -25.95
C HIS A 428 -0.65 -4.33 -26.85
N SER A 429 -0.36 -4.11 -28.14
CA SER A 429 0.08 -5.17 -29.04
C SER A 429 1.61 -5.28 -29.11
N TRP A 430 2.16 -6.46 -28.83
CA TRP A 430 3.56 -6.76 -29.11
C TRP A 430 3.84 -6.76 -30.62
N ALA A 431 4.95 -6.15 -31.03
CA ALA A 431 5.48 -6.23 -32.38
C ALA A 431 6.96 -6.69 -32.34
N PRO A 432 7.42 -7.59 -33.22
CA PRO A 432 8.82 -8.03 -33.24
C PRO A 432 9.85 -6.90 -33.35
N ALA A 433 9.48 -5.79 -34.00
CA ALA A 433 10.28 -4.57 -34.09
C ALA A 433 10.59 -3.90 -32.73
N MET A 434 9.87 -4.28 -31.67
CA MET A 434 10.13 -3.81 -30.29
C MET A 434 11.34 -4.51 -29.64
N ALA A 435 11.76 -5.68 -30.15
CA ALA A 435 12.83 -6.48 -29.52
C ALA A 435 14.17 -5.73 -29.37
N PRO A 436 14.68 -4.97 -30.37
CA PRO A 436 15.89 -4.17 -30.19
C PRO A 436 15.75 -3.13 -29.08
N GLY A 437 14.56 -2.50 -28.95
CA GLY A 437 14.27 -1.54 -27.89
C GLY A 437 14.26 -2.17 -26.50
N VAL A 438 13.73 -3.40 -26.37
CA VAL A 438 13.79 -4.16 -25.12
C VAL A 438 15.25 -4.49 -24.75
N CYS A 439 16.05 -4.97 -25.71
CA CYS A 439 17.47 -5.26 -25.47
C CYS A 439 18.25 -4.01 -25.05
N ALA A 440 18.05 -2.88 -25.75
CA ALA A 440 18.67 -1.60 -25.38
C ALA A 440 18.23 -1.13 -23.99
N GLY A 441 16.93 -1.25 -23.68
CA GLY A 441 16.38 -0.91 -22.37
C GLY A 441 16.98 -1.75 -21.25
N LEU A 442 17.18 -3.06 -21.46
CA LEU A 442 17.85 -3.94 -20.50
C LEU A 442 19.30 -3.50 -20.27
N LEU A 443 20.06 -3.24 -21.33
CA LEU A 443 21.46 -2.79 -21.22
C LEU A 443 21.57 -1.45 -20.48
N LEU A 444 20.70 -0.48 -20.81
CA LEU A 444 20.65 0.80 -20.14
C LEU A 444 20.22 0.67 -18.66
N GLY A 445 19.28 -0.22 -18.35
CA GLY A 445 18.88 -0.52 -16.98
C GLY A 445 20.03 -1.09 -16.15
N VAL A 446 20.79 -2.03 -16.71
CA VAL A 446 22.00 -2.58 -16.07
C VAL A 446 23.06 -1.50 -15.86
N ALA A 447 23.31 -0.66 -16.87
CA ALA A 447 24.25 0.45 -16.75
C ALA A 447 23.81 1.46 -15.67
N ALA A 448 22.52 1.80 -15.63
CA ALA A 448 21.96 2.69 -14.60
C ALA A 448 22.09 2.10 -13.19
N TYR A 449 21.86 0.79 -13.02
CA TYR A 449 22.08 0.10 -11.75
C TYR A 449 23.52 0.28 -11.24
N PHE A 450 24.52 -0.03 -12.07
CA PHE A 450 25.92 0.14 -11.67
C PHE A 450 26.31 1.61 -11.45
N GLY A 451 25.70 2.54 -12.20
CA GLY A 451 25.83 3.98 -11.96
C GLY A 451 25.33 4.38 -10.57
N LEU A 452 24.14 3.92 -10.18
CA LEU A 452 23.55 4.19 -8.87
C LEU A 452 24.39 3.59 -7.74
N VAL A 453 24.86 2.35 -7.87
CA VAL A 453 25.71 1.69 -6.85
C VAL A 453 26.98 2.51 -6.59
N LYS A 454 27.57 3.13 -7.62
CA LYS A 454 28.74 4.01 -7.48
C LYS A 454 28.40 5.38 -6.89
N LEU A 455 27.23 5.94 -7.25
CA LEU A 455 26.83 7.29 -6.83
C LEU A 455 26.35 7.35 -5.38
N LEU A 456 25.64 6.32 -4.91
CA LEU A 456 24.97 6.32 -3.61
C LEU A 456 25.92 6.55 -2.41
N PRO A 457 27.09 5.88 -2.30
CA PRO A 457 28.02 6.15 -1.20
C PRO A 457 28.54 7.59 -1.20
N TRP A 458 28.83 8.14 -2.38
CA TRP A 458 29.27 9.53 -2.53
C TRP A 458 28.18 10.53 -2.13
N ALA A 459 26.94 10.28 -2.56
CA ALA A 459 25.80 11.12 -2.20
C ALA A 459 25.53 11.10 -0.68
N SER A 460 25.58 9.91 -0.07
CA SER A 460 25.44 9.72 1.38
C SER A 460 26.49 10.52 2.18
N ALA A 461 27.76 10.42 1.78
CA ALA A 461 28.86 11.13 2.44
C ALA A 461 28.74 12.66 2.34
N THR A 462 28.10 13.17 1.28
CA THR A 462 28.00 14.60 0.99
C THR A 462 26.73 15.23 1.56
N PHE A 463 25.65 14.47 1.70
CA PHE A 463 24.32 14.99 2.05
C PHE A 463 23.79 14.43 3.38
N THR A 464 23.94 15.20 4.46
CA THR A 464 23.41 14.83 5.78
C THR A 464 21.97 15.32 5.97
N LEU A 465 21.03 14.38 6.00
CA LEU A 465 19.60 14.66 6.20
C LEU A 465 19.23 14.93 7.67
N VAL A 466 19.81 14.14 8.58
CA VAL A 466 19.57 14.22 10.02
C VAL A 466 20.89 14.59 10.67
N LYS A 467 20.97 15.82 11.20
CA LYS A 467 22.09 16.29 12.03
C LYS A 467 21.98 15.79 13.46
#